data_AF-S9UZ13-F1
#
_entry.id   AF-S9UZ13-F1
#
_cell.length_a   1.000
_cell.length_b   1.000
_cell.length_c   1.000
_cell.angle_alpha   90.00
_cell.angle_beta   90.00
_cell.angle_gamma   90.00
#
_symmetry.space_group_name_H-M   'P 1'
#
loop_
_entity.id
_entity.type
_entity.pdbx_description
1 polymer ?
#
loop_
_entity_poly.entity_id
_entity_poly.type
_entity_poly.pdbx_seq_one_letter_code
_entity_poly.pdbx_strand_id
1 'polypeptide(L)'
;MSKFAVSKFVPLSALRVLVADLDPQCLAVYLCSSETAETHKVSTAELRALDLSWKQETVAEPNWMQIYEVCRLHKQSIFFLRGHMDRLASSYRAVTSADFKPSALQFVKDAMCRYAIDEAVHPCVAAYKTDAADLSDINVKVITWLSNPADAPLSAYAAEGISAPPPAEIHCAVLFIRSFFPPERWYVEGATAGLLYNAWRDTPEAKIIHADLQQRAADTRRALGVYEVLMVHEGTHGYLVPEGARSNYIIVTEDDEVQCSLTKHILLGITLTAVKACCERSERLKEVHHKRLTIADVLKAKSLLLLGTSPGVLPVRELQVYWDASSRASFEEAAASCGVDVGNLKGLQRGEQNGEPFGKIVYAPHGEAVNELVRLYTTRALES
;
A
#
# COMPACT_ATOMS: atom_id res chain seq x y z
N MET A 1 -30.18 1.26 7.83
CA MET A 1 -29.91 0.25 8.90
C MET A 1 -29.78 1.00 10.22
N SER A 2 -30.26 0.48 11.36
CA SER A 2 -30.07 1.16 12.66
C SER A 2 -28.60 1.07 13.12
N LYS A 3 -28.16 1.96 14.03
CA LYS A 3 -26.80 1.90 14.65
C LYS A 3 -26.45 0.50 15.17
N PHE A 4 -27.43 -0.20 15.75
CA PHE A 4 -27.32 -1.57 16.27
C PHE A 4 -27.18 -2.65 15.19
N ALA A 5 -27.62 -2.41 13.95
CA ALA A 5 -27.52 -3.37 12.86
C ALA A 5 -26.13 -3.37 12.21
N VAL A 6 -25.49 -2.20 12.09
CA VAL A 6 -24.12 -2.08 11.54
C VAL A 6 -23.09 -2.76 12.45
N SER A 7 -23.21 -2.59 13.77
CA SER A 7 -22.30 -3.21 14.75
C SER A 7 -22.46 -4.73 14.89
N LYS A 8 -23.57 -5.31 14.40
CA LYS A 8 -23.73 -6.77 14.27
C LYS A 8 -23.01 -7.34 13.06
N PHE A 9 -22.73 -6.50 12.06
CA PHE A 9 -22.19 -6.90 10.77
C PHE A 9 -20.69 -6.60 10.63
N VAL A 10 -20.23 -5.52 11.27
CA VAL A 10 -18.85 -5.01 11.17
C VAL A 10 -18.20 -5.03 12.56
N PRO A 11 -17.10 -5.79 12.75
CA PRO A 11 -16.32 -5.76 13.98
C PRO A 11 -15.80 -4.35 14.28
N LEU A 12 -15.61 -4.04 15.57
CA LEU A 12 -15.23 -2.68 15.97
C LEU A 12 -13.88 -2.25 15.37
N SER A 13 -12.90 -3.15 15.30
CA SER A 13 -11.60 -2.88 14.68
C SER A 13 -11.72 -2.53 13.19
N ALA A 14 -12.54 -3.27 12.43
CA ALA A 14 -12.83 -2.96 11.04
C ALA A 14 -13.60 -1.63 10.90
N LEU A 15 -14.55 -1.37 11.79
CA LEU A 15 -15.32 -0.13 11.82
C LEU A 15 -14.44 1.10 12.11
N ARG A 16 -13.45 0.97 13.00
CA ARG A 16 -12.46 2.03 13.28
C ARG A 16 -11.63 2.36 12.05
N VAL A 17 -11.14 1.35 11.33
CA VAL A 17 -10.42 1.54 10.06
C VAL A 17 -11.32 2.21 9.03
N LEU A 18 -12.55 1.73 8.89
CA LEU A 18 -13.52 2.30 7.96
C LEU A 18 -13.78 3.78 8.23
N VAL A 19 -14.11 4.14 9.47
CA VAL A 19 -14.42 5.52 9.86
C VAL A 19 -13.20 6.43 9.68
N ALA A 20 -11.99 5.95 9.96
CA ALA A 20 -10.76 6.71 9.75
C ALA A 20 -10.48 7.00 8.26
N ASP A 21 -10.90 6.12 7.36
CA ASP A 21 -10.68 6.25 5.91
C ASP A 21 -11.78 7.04 5.18
N LEU A 22 -12.91 7.36 5.84
CA LEU A 22 -14.05 8.01 5.19
C LEU A 22 -13.71 9.42 4.69
N ASP A 23 -13.65 9.59 3.37
CA ASP A 23 -13.53 10.93 2.76
C ASP A 23 -14.77 11.80 3.10
N PRO A 24 -14.59 13.09 3.45
CA PRO A 24 -15.70 14.01 3.75
C PRO A 24 -16.77 14.10 2.66
N GLN A 25 -16.40 13.91 1.40
CA GLN A 25 -17.30 13.97 0.23
C GLN A 25 -17.99 12.64 -0.08
N CYS A 26 -17.54 11.53 0.53
CA CYS A 26 -18.21 10.24 0.40
C CYS A 26 -19.51 10.27 1.23
N LEU A 27 -20.68 10.10 0.59
CA LEU A 27 -21.98 10.19 1.27
C LEU A 27 -22.47 8.86 1.83
N ALA A 28 -22.05 7.75 1.23
CA ALA A 28 -22.42 6.42 1.67
C ALA A 28 -21.30 5.40 1.40
N VAL A 29 -21.30 4.30 2.15
CA VAL A 29 -20.49 3.12 1.88
C VAL A 29 -21.39 1.93 1.55
N TYR A 30 -20.85 0.94 0.85
CA TYR A 30 -21.51 -0.37 0.75
C TYR A 30 -20.99 -1.27 1.86
N LEU A 31 -21.90 -1.88 2.62
CA LEU A 31 -21.62 -3.04 3.48
C LEU A 31 -22.22 -4.26 2.80
N CYS A 32 -21.40 -5.26 2.50
CA CYS A 32 -21.76 -6.38 1.65
C CYS A 32 -21.58 -7.70 2.38
N SER A 33 -22.54 -8.62 2.24
CA SER A 33 -22.48 -9.99 2.73
C SER A 33 -22.51 -10.96 1.57
N SER A 34 -21.46 -11.78 1.41
CA SER A 34 -21.54 -12.86 0.42
C SER A 34 -22.47 -13.99 0.86
N GLU A 35 -22.80 -14.08 2.16
CA GLU A 35 -23.70 -15.10 2.72
C GLU A 35 -25.14 -14.88 2.23
N THR A 36 -25.65 -13.66 2.45
CA THR A 36 -27.02 -13.28 2.06
C THR A 36 -27.08 -12.75 0.62
N ALA A 37 -25.93 -12.56 -0.02
CA ALA A 37 -25.77 -11.86 -1.29
C ALA A 37 -26.35 -10.43 -1.27
N GLU A 38 -26.38 -9.80 -0.09
CA GLU A 38 -26.95 -8.47 0.11
C GLU A 38 -25.87 -7.39 0.12
N THR A 39 -26.24 -6.21 -0.40
CA THR A 39 -25.45 -4.98 -0.31
C THR A 39 -26.31 -3.92 0.36
N HIS A 40 -25.87 -3.44 1.52
CA HIS A 40 -26.50 -2.35 2.24
C HIS A 40 -25.73 -1.06 2.00
N LYS A 41 -26.43 -0.06 1.47
CA LYS A 41 -25.93 1.30 1.39
C LYS A 41 -26.13 2.00 2.73
N VAL A 42 -25.05 2.43 3.37
CA VAL A 42 -25.07 3.05 4.69
C VAL A 42 -24.50 4.46 4.62
N SER A 43 -25.17 5.43 5.23
CA SER A 43 -24.70 6.81 5.20
C SER A 43 -23.40 6.99 5.98
N THR A 44 -22.43 7.73 5.42
CA THR A 44 -21.20 8.08 6.14
C THR A 44 -21.45 8.99 7.32
N ALA A 45 -22.52 9.81 7.29
CA ALA A 45 -22.93 10.63 8.42
C ALA A 45 -23.39 9.75 9.60
N GLU A 46 -24.13 8.68 9.32
CA GLU A 46 -24.53 7.70 10.33
C GLU A 46 -23.31 6.99 10.93
N LEU A 47 -22.33 6.60 10.09
CA LEU A 47 -21.09 5.97 10.54
C LEU A 47 -20.22 6.89 11.40
N ARG A 48 -20.08 8.17 11.02
CA ARG A 48 -19.32 9.16 11.80
C ARG A 48 -19.99 9.50 13.13
N ALA A 49 -21.31 9.39 13.20
CA ALA A 49 -22.08 9.61 14.43
C ALA A 49 -22.12 8.37 15.35
N LEU A 50 -21.41 7.30 15.00
CA LEU A 50 -21.16 6.20 15.92
C LEU A 50 -20.14 6.65 16.95
N ASP A 51 -20.53 6.57 18.22
CA ASP A 51 -19.53 6.47 19.27
C ASP A 51 -18.73 5.18 18.98
N LEU A 52 -17.40 5.21 19.07
CA LEU A 52 -16.54 4.02 18.91
C LEU A 52 -15.78 3.69 20.22
N SER A 53 -16.13 4.39 21.31
CA SER A 53 -15.62 4.18 22.66
C SER A 53 -16.46 3.19 23.49
N TRP A 54 -17.72 2.93 23.11
CA TRP A 54 -18.71 2.10 23.84
C TRP A 54 -18.38 0.61 24.04
N LYS A 55 -17.18 0.17 23.64
CA LYS A 55 -16.67 -1.20 23.86
C LYS A 55 -15.35 -1.25 24.61
N GLN A 56 -14.95 -0.16 25.26
CA GLN A 56 -14.02 -0.31 26.37
C GLN A 56 -14.79 -0.92 27.54
N GLU A 57 -14.26 -2.02 28.09
CA GLU A 57 -14.71 -2.72 29.29
C GLU A 57 -15.81 -3.77 29.06
N THR A 58 -15.41 -5.03 28.83
CA THR A 58 -15.83 -6.24 29.61
C THR A 58 -15.59 -7.56 28.87
N VAL A 59 -15.34 -7.56 27.56
CA VAL A 59 -15.03 -8.79 26.79
C VAL A 59 -13.85 -8.53 25.86
N ALA A 60 -12.83 -9.38 25.91
CA ALA A 60 -11.76 -9.37 24.93
C ALA A 60 -12.38 -9.67 23.55
N GLU A 61 -12.48 -8.65 22.69
CA GLU A 61 -12.89 -8.90 21.30
C GLU A 61 -11.85 -9.79 20.62
N PRO A 62 -12.27 -10.75 19.77
CA PRO A 62 -11.36 -11.45 18.89
C PRO A 62 -10.56 -10.41 18.09
N ASN A 63 -9.26 -10.65 17.89
CA ASN A 63 -8.41 -9.80 17.10
C ASN A 63 -8.73 -9.96 15.61
N TRP A 64 -9.79 -9.30 15.13
CA TRP A 64 -10.17 -9.38 13.73
C TRP A 64 -9.04 -8.86 12.85
N MET A 65 -8.60 -9.67 11.89
CA MET A 65 -7.63 -9.27 10.88
C MET A 65 -8.36 -8.64 9.70
N GLN A 66 -7.89 -7.49 9.22
CA GLN A 66 -8.43 -6.85 8.03
C GLN A 66 -7.53 -7.04 6.83
N ILE A 67 -8.09 -7.61 5.75
CA ILE A 67 -7.48 -7.66 4.42
C ILE A 67 -8.16 -6.58 3.58
N TYR A 68 -7.39 -5.84 2.79
CA TYR A 68 -7.95 -4.74 2.01
C TYR A 68 -7.32 -4.62 0.63
N GLU A 69 -8.03 -3.94 -0.26
CA GLU A 69 -7.55 -3.49 -1.56
C GLU A 69 -7.80 -2.00 -1.75
N VAL A 70 -6.94 -1.37 -2.54
CA VAL A 70 -7.12 0.02 -2.98
C VAL A 70 -6.91 0.05 -4.48
N CYS A 71 -7.92 0.50 -5.21
CA CYS A 71 -7.96 0.49 -6.66
C CYS A 71 -8.23 1.90 -7.19
N ARG A 72 -7.47 2.30 -8.22
CA ARG A 72 -7.69 3.58 -8.91
C ARG A 72 -8.92 3.45 -9.81
N LEU A 73 -9.86 4.35 -9.61
CA LEU A 73 -11.02 4.55 -10.47
C LEU A 73 -10.69 5.69 -11.43
N HIS A 74 -10.70 5.43 -12.73
CA HIS A 74 -10.55 6.42 -13.78
C HIS A 74 -11.75 6.33 -14.71
N LYS A 75 -12.48 7.45 -14.88
CA LYS A 75 -13.68 7.52 -15.74
C LYS A 75 -14.65 6.35 -15.48
N GLN A 76 -14.95 6.08 -14.21
CA GLN A 76 -15.86 5.01 -13.76
C GLN A 76 -15.37 3.56 -14.00
N SER A 77 -14.15 3.37 -14.49
CA SER A 77 -13.52 2.05 -14.65
C SER A 77 -12.40 1.85 -13.63
N ILE A 78 -12.33 0.65 -13.04
CA ILE A 78 -11.30 0.29 -12.07
C ILE A 78 -10.08 -0.25 -12.81
N PHE A 79 -8.96 0.48 -12.74
CA PHE A 79 -7.70 0.04 -13.33
C PHE A 79 -7.25 -1.30 -12.75
N PHE A 80 -6.80 -2.19 -13.64
CA PHE A 80 -6.24 -3.50 -13.28
C PHE A 80 -7.16 -4.33 -12.33
N LEU A 81 -8.48 -4.21 -12.47
CA LEU A 81 -9.45 -4.85 -11.57
C LEU A 81 -9.17 -6.34 -11.34
N ARG A 82 -8.83 -7.08 -12.40
CA ARG A 82 -8.47 -8.50 -12.29
C ARG A 82 -7.29 -8.73 -11.34
N GLY A 83 -6.21 -7.96 -11.50
CA GLY A 83 -5.03 -8.08 -10.65
C GLY A 83 -5.33 -7.76 -9.19
N HIS A 84 -6.18 -6.76 -8.93
CA HIS A 84 -6.63 -6.45 -7.57
C HIS A 84 -7.45 -7.59 -6.95
N MET A 85 -8.34 -8.24 -7.71
CA MET A 85 -9.10 -9.39 -7.22
C MET A 85 -8.21 -10.61 -6.97
N ASP A 86 -7.25 -10.88 -7.86
CA ASP A 86 -6.27 -11.95 -7.68
C ASP A 86 -5.44 -11.73 -6.40
N ARG A 87 -5.04 -10.48 -6.11
CA ARG A 87 -4.28 -10.14 -4.89
C ARG A 87 -5.13 -10.16 -3.62
N LEU A 88 -6.41 -9.81 -3.70
CA LEU A 88 -7.35 -9.97 -2.59
C LEU A 88 -7.47 -11.46 -2.22
N ALA A 89 -7.62 -12.33 -3.22
CA ALA A 89 -7.67 -13.78 -3.03
C ALA A 89 -6.34 -14.36 -2.50
N SER A 90 -5.20 -13.90 -3.03
CA SER A 90 -3.89 -14.36 -2.55
C SER A 90 -3.60 -13.90 -1.12
N SER A 91 -4.00 -12.67 -0.76
CA SER A 91 -3.85 -12.15 0.61
C SER A 91 -4.70 -12.95 1.60
N TYR A 92 -5.92 -13.30 1.20
CA TYR A 92 -6.77 -14.21 1.98
C TYR A 92 -6.11 -15.57 2.19
N ARG A 93 -5.57 -16.17 1.12
CA ARG A 93 -4.87 -17.45 1.20
C ARG A 93 -3.62 -17.40 2.07
N ALA A 94 -2.84 -16.33 1.99
CA ALA A 94 -1.64 -16.15 2.81
C ALA A 94 -1.98 -16.12 4.32
N VAL A 95 -3.12 -15.51 4.68
CA VAL A 95 -3.56 -15.39 6.07
C VAL A 95 -4.25 -16.66 6.58
N THR A 96 -5.05 -17.31 5.74
CA THR A 96 -5.96 -18.40 6.16
C THR A 96 -5.47 -19.80 5.79
N SER A 97 -4.43 -19.90 4.96
CA SER A 97 -4.01 -21.14 4.27
C SER A 97 -5.09 -21.76 3.35
N ALA A 98 -6.20 -21.07 3.09
CA ALA A 98 -7.33 -21.57 2.33
C ALA A 98 -7.67 -20.69 1.14
N ASP A 99 -8.30 -21.27 0.11
CA ASP A 99 -8.69 -20.52 -1.07
C ASP A 99 -9.91 -19.64 -0.81
N PHE A 100 -9.87 -18.43 -1.38
CA PHE A 100 -11.02 -17.53 -1.43
C PHE A 100 -12.09 -18.16 -2.33
N LYS A 101 -13.30 -18.38 -1.81
CA LYS A 101 -14.39 -18.96 -2.60
C LYS A 101 -14.65 -18.15 -3.88
N PRO A 102 -14.62 -18.75 -5.09
CA PRO A 102 -14.77 -18.01 -6.34
C PRO A 102 -16.06 -17.19 -6.42
N SER A 103 -17.18 -17.70 -5.91
CA SER A 103 -18.46 -16.99 -5.87
C SER A 103 -18.42 -15.75 -4.95
N ALA A 104 -17.77 -15.85 -3.80
CA ALA A 104 -17.59 -14.72 -2.90
C ALA A 104 -16.66 -13.67 -3.51
N LEU A 105 -15.58 -14.09 -4.20
CA LEU A 105 -14.66 -13.15 -4.86
C LEU A 105 -15.38 -12.40 -5.99
N GLN A 106 -16.17 -13.12 -6.77
CA GLN A 106 -17.00 -12.54 -7.83
C GLN A 106 -18.03 -11.56 -7.24
N PHE A 107 -18.66 -11.91 -6.11
CA PHE A 107 -19.58 -11.00 -5.41
C PHE A 107 -18.90 -9.70 -4.95
N VAL A 108 -17.69 -9.79 -4.36
CA VAL A 108 -16.91 -8.60 -3.97
C VAL A 108 -16.57 -7.74 -5.18
N LYS A 109 -16.12 -8.36 -6.27
CA LYS A 109 -15.85 -7.69 -7.54
C LYS A 109 -17.08 -6.94 -8.06
N ASP A 110 -18.24 -7.60 -8.07
CA ASP A 110 -19.49 -6.99 -8.55
C ASP A 110 -19.95 -5.84 -7.64
N ALA A 111 -19.77 -5.97 -6.33
CA ALA A 111 -20.04 -4.88 -5.39
C ALA A 111 -19.16 -3.66 -5.65
N MET A 112 -17.86 -3.85 -5.93
CA MET A 112 -16.95 -2.76 -6.29
C MET A 112 -17.34 -2.09 -7.60
N CYS A 113 -17.68 -2.86 -8.64
CA CYS A 113 -18.14 -2.30 -9.91
C CYS A 113 -19.44 -1.52 -9.77
N ARG A 114 -20.42 -2.03 -9.00
CA ARG A 114 -21.65 -1.29 -8.70
C ARG A 114 -21.38 -0.01 -7.92
N TYR A 115 -20.47 -0.05 -6.94
CA TYR A 115 -20.09 1.11 -6.15
C TYR A 115 -19.41 2.19 -7.00
N ALA A 116 -18.56 1.80 -7.94
CA ALA A 116 -17.82 2.69 -8.84
C ALA A 116 -18.73 3.58 -9.73
N ILE A 117 -19.98 3.17 -9.97
CA ILE A 117 -20.94 3.87 -10.83
C ILE A 117 -22.17 4.39 -10.08
N ASP A 118 -22.26 4.21 -8.75
CA ASP A 118 -23.42 4.67 -7.97
C ASP A 118 -23.36 6.19 -7.73
N GLU A 119 -24.07 6.95 -8.56
CA GLU A 119 -24.16 8.41 -8.44
C GLU A 119 -24.76 8.89 -7.11
N ALA A 120 -25.60 8.08 -6.48
CA ALA A 120 -26.19 8.40 -5.18
C ALA A 120 -25.24 8.12 -4.00
N VAL A 121 -24.13 7.38 -4.21
CA VAL A 121 -23.04 7.27 -3.24
C VAL A 121 -22.16 8.53 -3.30
N HIS A 122 -22.01 9.11 -4.50
CA HIS A 122 -21.08 10.21 -4.73
C HIS A 122 -21.57 11.16 -5.85
N PRO A 123 -22.50 12.08 -5.56
CA PRO A 123 -22.94 13.08 -6.55
C PRO A 123 -21.79 13.99 -7.00
N CYS A 124 -20.73 14.14 -6.19
CA CYS A 124 -19.53 14.87 -6.59
C CYS A 124 -18.72 14.21 -7.72
N VAL A 125 -19.02 12.98 -8.18
CA VAL A 125 -18.43 12.46 -9.44
C VAL A 125 -18.87 13.34 -10.62
N ALA A 126 -20.02 14.03 -10.50
CA ALA A 126 -20.42 15.10 -11.42
C ALA A 126 -19.70 16.44 -11.15
N ALA A 127 -19.36 16.79 -9.91
CA ALA A 127 -18.61 18.00 -9.57
C ALA A 127 -17.10 17.91 -9.92
N TYR A 128 -16.52 16.71 -9.89
CA TYR A 128 -15.20 16.40 -10.41
C TYR A 128 -15.11 16.52 -11.94
N LYS A 129 -16.25 16.69 -12.65
CA LYS A 129 -16.28 16.97 -14.09
C LYS A 129 -16.10 18.46 -14.44
N THR A 130 -16.21 19.38 -13.49
CA THR A 130 -16.50 20.80 -13.82
C THR A 130 -15.42 21.83 -13.50
N ASP A 131 -14.27 21.45 -12.94
CA ASP A 131 -13.12 22.36 -12.87
C ASP A 131 -11.87 21.69 -13.41
N ALA A 132 -11.29 22.30 -14.45
CA ALA A 132 -9.96 22.15 -15.03
C ALA A 132 -9.34 20.73 -15.02
N ALA A 133 -9.01 20.23 -16.23
CA ALA A 133 -8.11 19.11 -16.51
C ALA A 133 -7.33 18.55 -15.29
N ASP A 134 -7.60 17.30 -14.92
CA ASP A 134 -6.84 16.37 -14.06
C ASP A 134 -7.40 15.86 -12.72
N LEU A 135 -8.56 16.31 -12.21
CA LEU A 135 -9.14 15.68 -11.00
C LEU A 135 -10.11 14.52 -11.29
N SER A 136 -9.81 13.69 -12.30
CA SER A 136 -10.73 12.60 -12.72
C SER A 136 -10.60 11.28 -11.93
N ASP A 137 -9.59 11.16 -11.07
CA ASP A 137 -9.25 9.90 -10.41
C ASP A 137 -9.52 9.91 -8.91
N ILE A 138 -10.15 8.85 -8.45
CA ILE A 138 -10.43 8.58 -7.05
C ILE A 138 -10.06 7.13 -6.74
N ASN A 139 -9.70 6.84 -5.50
CA ASN A 139 -9.45 5.46 -5.09
C ASN A 139 -10.68 4.85 -4.43
N VAL A 140 -11.07 3.66 -4.90
CA VAL A 140 -12.01 2.78 -4.22
C VAL A 140 -11.21 1.84 -3.32
N LYS A 141 -11.60 1.75 -2.07
CA LYS A 141 -11.10 0.76 -1.12
C LYS A 141 -12.16 -0.32 -0.94
N VAL A 142 -11.72 -1.56 -0.88
CA VAL A 142 -12.51 -2.66 -0.30
C VAL A 142 -11.76 -3.19 0.90
N ILE A 143 -12.47 -3.48 1.98
CA ILE A 143 -11.91 -4.07 3.20
C ILE A 143 -12.81 -5.21 3.65
N THR A 144 -12.20 -6.37 3.90
CA THR A 144 -12.84 -7.54 4.47
C THR A 144 -12.17 -7.87 5.79
N TRP A 145 -12.89 -8.51 6.70
CA TRP A 145 -12.38 -8.87 8.02
C TRP A 145 -12.64 -10.33 8.31
N LEU A 146 -11.70 -10.96 9.01
CA LEU A 146 -11.75 -12.36 9.41
C LEU A 146 -11.47 -12.43 10.91
N SER A 147 -12.17 -13.31 11.61
CA SER A 147 -11.86 -13.59 13.01
C SER A 147 -10.45 -14.19 13.06
N ASN A 148 -9.60 -13.75 13.99
CA ASN A 148 -8.27 -14.32 14.12
C ASN A 148 -8.38 -15.85 14.22
N PRO A 149 -7.64 -16.62 13.42
CA PRO A 149 -7.52 -18.05 13.65
C PRO A 149 -7.09 -18.35 15.09
N ALA A 150 -6.23 -17.49 15.68
CA ALA A 150 -5.75 -17.59 17.08
C ALA A 150 -6.87 -17.51 18.14
N ASP A 151 -8.00 -16.87 17.83
CA ASP A 151 -9.11 -16.62 18.74
C ASP A 151 -10.32 -17.53 18.49
N ALA A 152 -10.31 -18.31 17.40
CA ALA A 152 -11.13 -19.51 17.31
C ALA A 152 -10.60 -20.54 18.33
N PRO A 153 -11.39 -21.48 18.86
CA PRO A 153 -10.88 -22.56 19.69
C PRO A 153 -9.97 -23.49 18.86
N LEU A 154 -8.74 -23.04 18.61
CA LEU A 154 -7.64 -23.76 17.97
C LEU A 154 -7.25 -25.00 18.77
N SER A 155 -7.60 -25.07 20.06
CA SER A 155 -7.38 -26.28 20.86
C SER A 155 -8.12 -27.51 20.31
N ALA A 156 -9.20 -27.34 19.54
CA ALA A 156 -9.90 -28.47 18.91
C ALA A 156 -9.27 -28.90 17.56
N TYR A 157 -8.68 -27.98 16.80
CA TYR A 157 -8.16 -28.25 15.44
C TYR A 157 -6.63 -28.48 15.41
N ALA A 158 -5.88 -27.81 16.29
CA ALA A 158 -4.42 -27.97 16.40
C ALA A 158 -4.01 -29.31 17.01
N ALA A 159 -4.88 -29.94 17.82
CA ALA A 159 -4.65 -31.26 18.39
C ALA A 159 -4.64 -32.39 17.34
N GLU A 160 -5.25 -32.15 16.16
CA GLU A 160 -5.40 -33.16 15.10
C GLU A 160 -4.62 -32.83 13.82
N GLY A 161 -3.84 -31.74 13.80
CA GLY A 161 -3.13 -31.30 12.58
C GLY A 161 -4.07 -30.85 11.45
N ILE A 162 -5.30 -30.47 11.79
CA ILE A 162 -6.33 -30.06 10.84
C ILE A 162 -6.34 -28.52 10.77
N SER A 163 -6.16 -27.96 9.58
CA SER A 163 -6.36 -26.53 9.34
C SER A 163 -7.82 -26.17 9.63
N ALA A 164 -8.08 -25.13 10.43
CA ALA A 164 -9.44 -24.63 10.63
C ALA A 164 -10.08 -24.36 9.24
N PRO A 165 -11.35 -24.74 9.02
CA PRO A 165 -12.00 -24.49 7.74
C PRO A 165 -12.07 -22.97 7.51
N PRO A 166 -11.81 -22.49 6.27
CA PRO A 166 -12.00 -21.07 5.97
C PRO A 166 -13.42 -20.64 6.35
N PRO A 167 -13.63 -19.42 6.87
CA PRO A 167 -14.97 -18.89 7.02
C PRO A 167 -15.69 -19.01 5.69
N ALA A 168 -16.87 -19.61 5.71
CA ALA A 168 -17.65 -19.92 4.52
C ALA A 168 -18.14 -18.65 3.78
N GLU A 169 -18.00 -17.49 4.42
CA GLU A 169 -18.71 -16.24 4.17
C GLU A 169 -17.73 -15.07 4.26
N ILE A 170 -17.94 -14.07 3.42
CA ILE A 170 -17.13 -12.86 3.36
C ILE A 170 -18.03 -11.66 3.59
N HIS A 171 -17.70 -10.90 4.63
CA HIS A 171 -18.24 -9.58 4.87
C HIS A 171 -17.21 -8.56 4.43
N CYS A 172 -17.64 -7.60 3.61
CA CYS A 172 -16.76 -6.52 3.21
C CYS A 172 -17.46 -5.17 3.23
N ALA A 173 -16.65 -4.13 3.23
CA ALA A 173 -17.09 -2.77 3.00
C ALA A 173 -16.37 -2.20 1.78
N VAL A 174 -17.11 -1.50 0.93
CA VAL A 174 -16.60 -0.77 -0.23
C VAL A 174 -16.84 0.72 0.00
N LEU A 175 -15.78 1.51 -0.12
CA LEU A 175 -15.80 2.94 0.14
C LEU A 175 -14.83 3.69 -0.76
N PHE A 176 -15.05 4.99 -0.92
CA PHE A 176 -14.04 5.88 -1.48
C PHE A 176 -13.10 6.35 -0.38
N ILE A 177 -11.82 6.48 -0.73
CA ILE A 177 -10.83 7.06 0.15
C ILE A 177 -10.16 8.23 -0.53
N ARG A 178 -9.83 9.27 0.26
CA ARG A 178 -8.97 10.33 -0.25
C ARG A 178 -7.61 9.75 -0.51
N SER A 179 -7.10 9.95 -1.72
CA SER A 179 -5.75 9.57 -2.07
C SER A 179 -5.03 10.75 -2.68
N PHE A 180 -3.73 10.82 -2.40
CA PHE A 180 -2.87 11.80 -3.02
C PHE A 180 -2.39 11.23 -4.36
N PHE A 181 -2.75 11.92 -5.44
CA PHE A 181 -2.18 11.69 -6.76
C PHE A 181 -1.10 12.76 -6.97
N PRO A 182 0.17 12.36 -7.19
CA PRO A 182 1.23 13.32 -7.45
C PRO A 182 0.89 14.21 -8.65
N PRO A 183 1.12 15.53 -8.56
CA PRO A 183 0.93 16.42 -9.71
C PRO A 183 1.98 16.12 -10.79
N GLU A 184 1.68 16.43 -12.05
CA GLU A 184 2.58 16.17 -13.20
C GLU A 184 4.03 16.64 -12.97
N ARG A 185 4.20 17.81 -12.34
CA ARG A 185 5.53 18.35 -12.00
C ARG A 185 6.39 17.40 -11.17
N TRP A 186 5.82 16.50 -10.36
CA TRP A 186 6.60 15.52 -9.58
C TRP A 186 7.18 14.41 -10.43
N TYR A 187 6.62 14.13 -11.61
CA TYR A 187 7.22 13.18 -12.56
C TYR A 187 8.42 13.80 -13.29
N VAL A 188 8.54 15.14 -13.26
CA VAL A 188 9.69 15.89 -13.77
C VAL A 188 10.71 16.15 -12.66
N GLU A 189 10.26 16.71 -11.54
CA GLU A 189 11.13 17.08 -10.43
C GLU A 189 11.62 15.84 -9.64
N GLY A 190 10.86 14.73 -9.67
CA GLY A 190 11.01 13.57 -8.79
C GLY A 190 10.43 13.83 -7.39
N ALA A 191 10.08 12.79 -6.65
CA ALA A 191 9.57 12.87 -5.28
C ALA A 191 10.69 12.75 -4.23
N THR A 192 10.37 13.07 -2.97
CA THR A 192 11.25 12.85 -1.82
C THR A 192 10.86 11.58 -1.08
N ALA A 193 11.85 10.80 -0.66
CA ALA A 193 11.67 9.62 0.17
C ALA A 193 12.57 9.70 1.41
N GLY A 194 12.27 8.89 2.43
CA GLY A 194 13.12 8.71 3.61
C GLY A 194 13.34 7.23 3.94
N LEU A 195 14.13 6.95 4.96
CA LEU A 195 14.30 5.61 5.53
C LEU A 195 13.54 5.46 6.85
N LEU A 196 12.95 4.29 7.06
CA LEU A 196 12.35 3.89 8.32
C LEU A 196 13.01 2.61 8.81
N TYR A 197 13.88 2.72 9.81
CA TYR A 197 14.58 1.58 10.41
C TYR A 197 13.67 0.73 11.30
N ASN A 198 14.05 -0.53 11.49
CA ASN A 198 13.33 -1.53 12.29
C ASN A 198 11.86 -1.65 11.85
N ALA A 199 11.65 -1.72 10.53
CA ALA A 199 10.33 -1.82 9.93
C ALA A 199 10.33 -2.91 8.86
N TRP A 200 9.35 -3.81 8.96
CA TRP A 200 9.07 -4.88 8.00
C TRP A 200 7.64 -5.37 8.18
N ARG A 201 7.19 -6.25 7.29
CA ARG A 201 5.92 -6.97 7.43
C ARG A 201 6.22 -8.43 7.76
N ASP A 202 5.53 -8.99 8.75
CA ASP A 202 5.67 -10.41 9.09
C ASP A 202 5.04 -11.32 8.01
N THR A 203 3.98 -10.85 7.36
CA THR A 203 3.29 -11.54 6.25
C THR A 203 3.33 -10.64 5.00
N PRO A 204 4.50 -10.48 4.36
CA PRO A 204 4.69 -9.50 3.29
C PRO A 204 3.77 -9.69 2.09
N GLU A 205 3.42 -10.93 1.75
CA GLU A 205 2.57 -11.28 0.61
C GLU A 205 1.08 -10.92 0.80
N ALA A 206 0.66 -10.59 2.03
CA ALA A 206 -0.73 -10.29 2.35
C ALA A 206 -0.95 -8.78 2.53
N LYS A 207 -1.96 -8.24 1.85
CA LYS A 207 -2.35 -6.83 1.99
C LYS A 207 -3.25 -6.63 3.21
N ILE A 208 -2.66 -6.72 4.40
CA ILE A 208 -3.33 -6.58 5.69
C ILE A 208 -3.04 -5.23 6.37
N ILE A 209 -3.93 -4.82 7.26
CA ILE A 209 -3.76 -3.62 8.07
C ILE A 209 -2.75 -3.91 9.20
N HIS A 210 -1.62 -3.21 9.19
CA HIS A 210 -0.65 -3.18 10.29
C HIS A 210 -0.68 -1.77 10.90
N ALA A 211 -1.56 -1.55 11.89
CA ALA A 211 -1.82 -0.22 12.42
C ALA A 211 -0.54 0.47 12.94
N ASP A 212 0.26 -0.23 13.74
CA ASP A 212 1.47 0.33 14.34
C ASP A 212 2.52 0.70 13.29
N LEU A 213 2.75 -0.17 12.30
CA LEU A 213 3.67 0.10 11.20
C LEU A 213 3.20 1.27 10.33
N GLN A 214 1.89 1.32 10.03
CA GLN A 214 1.30 2.41 9.27
C GLN A 214 1.42 3.75 10.00
N GLN A 215 1.19 3.74 11.32
CA GLN A 215 1.32 4.92 12.17
C GLN A 215 2.78 5.40 12.22
N ARG A 216 3.74 4.51 12.51
CA ARG A 216 5.18 4.83 12.49
C ARG A 216 5.63 5.43 11.16
N ALA A 217 5.19 4.83 10.05
CA ALA A 217 5.50 5.35 8.72
C ALA A 217 4.84 6.71 8.45
N ALA A 218 3.60 6.92 8.89
CA ALA A 218 2.92 8.20 8.76
C ALA A 218 3.60 9.30 9.58
N ASP A 219 4.02 8.99 10.81
CA ASP A 219 4.74 9.91 11.69
C ASP A 219 6.08 10.29 11.10
N THR A 220 6.83 9.30 10.61
CA THR A 220 8.14 9.52 9.97
C THR A 220 8.01 10.36 8.70
N ARG A 221 7.04 10.05 7.81
CA ARG A 221 6.78 10.87 6.61
C ARG A 221 6.46 12.32 6.96
N ARG A 222 5.63 12.55 7.99
CA ARG A 222 5.25 13.90 8.43
C ARG A 222 6.43 14.64 9.04
N ALA A 223 7.21 13.99 9.89
CA ALA A 223 8.40 14.59 10.51
C ALA A 223 9.44 15.00 9.48
N LEU A 224 9.66 14.15 8.46
CA LEU A 224 10.64 14.40 7.41
C LEU A 224 10.12 15.29 6.27
N GLY A 225 8.80 15.48 6.15
CA GLY A 225 8.21 16.16 5.00
C GLY A 225 8.43 15.41 3.67
N VAL A 226 8.53 14.08 3.73
CA VAL A 226 8.78 13.21 2.55
C VAL A 226 7.49 12.54 2.07
N TYR A 227 7.45 12.22 0.77
CA TYR A 227 6.29 11.55 0.17
C TYR A 227 6.15 10.10 0.63
N GLU A 228 7.27 9.38 0.74
CA GLU A 228 7.28 7.98 1.16
C GLU A 228 8.48 7.63 2.04
N VAL A 229 8.38 6.56 2.81
CA VAL A 229 9.51 5.97 3.54
C VAL A 229 9.75 4.54 3.08
N LEU A 230 11.01 4.21 2.80
CA LEU A 230 11.47 2.86 2.56
C LEU A 230 11.74 2.17 3.89
N MET A 231 11.15 1.00 4.09
CA MET A 231 11.33 0.22 5.30
C MET A 231 12.70 -0.46 5.26
N VAL A 232 13.43 -0.41 6.37
CA VAL A 232 14.72 -1.07 6.54
C VAL A 232 14.58 -2.08 7.67
N HIS A 233 14.83 -3.35 7.35
CA HIS A 233 14.88 -4.42 8.32
C HIS A 233 16.17 -4.31 9.15
N GLU A 234 16.12 -4.72 10.42
CA GLU A 234 17.27 -4.69 11.33
C GLU A 234 18.53 -5.45 10.81
N GLY A 235 19.67 -5.22 11.47
CA GLY A 235 20.99 -5.73 11.05
C GLY A 235 21.12 -7.26 10.99
N THR A 236 20.36 -8.03 11.78
CA THR A 236 20.33 -9.51 11.70
C THR A 236 19.88 -10.01 10.33
N HIS A 237 19.12 -9.17 9.61
CA HIS A 237 18.66 -9.41 8.24
C HIS A 237 19.50 -8.63 7.22
N GLY A 238 20.71 -8.21 7.58
CA GLY A 238 21.67 -7.54 6.69
C GLY A 238 21.12 -6.24 6.09
N TYR A 239 20.34 -5.47 6.85
CA TYR A 239 19.74 -4.21 6.43
C TYR A 239 18.97 -4.30 5.11
N LEU A 240 18.14 -5.35 5.00
CA LEU A 240 17.24 -5.56 3.88
C LEU A 240 16.29 -4.36 3.73
N VAL A 241 16.09 -3.89 2.50
CA VAL A 241 15.12 -2.84 2.17
C VAL A 241 14.03 -3.46 1.30
N PRO A 242 13.02 -4.12 1.88
CA PRO A 242 12.03 -4.86 1.11
C PRO A 242 11.20 -3.94 0.21
N GLU A 243 10.56 -2.92 0.76
CA GLU A 243 9.63 -2.04 0.04
C GLU A 243 9.41 -0.74 0.81
N GLY A 244 8.64 0.18 0.22
CA GLY A 244 8.11 1.34 0.93
C GLY A 244 6.90 0.99 1.79
N ALA A 245 6.55 1.86 2.74
CA ALA A 245 5.42 1.60 3.64
C ALA A 245 4.08 1.43 2.89
N ARG A 246 3.94 2.02 1.69
CA ARG A 246 2.74 1.90 0.84
C ARG A 246 3.05 1.73 -0.65
N SER A 247 4.30 1.40 -0.99
CA SER A 247 4.76 1.32 -2.39
C SER A 247 5.79 0.20 -2.54
N ASN A 248 5.86 -0.42 -3.71
CA ASN A 248 7.12 -1.06 -4.10
C ASN A 248 8.08 0.00 -4.64
N TYR A 249 9.30 -0.40 -4.96
CA TYR A 249 10.24 0.45 -5.66
C TYR A 249 11.05 -0.35 -6.68
N ILE A 250 11.66 0.38 -7.61
CA ILE A 250 12.66 -0.12 -8.55
C ILE A 250 13.91 0.74 -8.39
N ILE A 251 15.08 0.11 -8.48
CA ILE A 251 16.35 0.80 -8.69
C ILE A 251 16.84 0.57 -10.11
N VAL A 252 17.46 1.58 -10.68
CA VAL A 252 18.30 1.47 -11.87
C VAL A 252 19.75 1.54 -11.42
N THR A 253 20.56 0.54 -11.77
CA THR A 253 21.98 0.50 -11.42
C THR A 253 22.81 1.38 -12.36
N GLU A 254 24.09 1.59 -12.05
CA GLU A 254 25.01 2.30 -12.96
C GLU A 254 25.19 1.58 -14.30
N ASP A 255 25.04 0.24 -14.33
CA ASP A 255 25.06 -0.60 -15.53
C ASP A 255 23.68 -0.71 -16.22
N ASP A 256 22.75 0.19 -15.88
CA ASP A 256 21.38 0.26 -16.40
C ASP A 256 20.57 -1.05 -16.20
N GLU A 257 20.91 -1.86 -15.19
CA GLU A 257 20.04 -2.95 -14.76
C GLU A 257 18.85 -2.42 -13.97
N VAL A 258 17.67 -2.99 -14.21
CA VAL A 258 16.44 -2.65 -13.51
C VAL A 258 16.18 -3.72 -12.47
N GLN A 259 16.17 -3.35 -11.19
CA GLN A 259 16.05 -4.31 -10.09
C GLN A 259 14.93 -3.93 -9.13
N CYS A 260 14.30 -4.93 -8.53
CA CYS A 260 13.33 -4.78 -7.44
C CYS A 260 13.55 -5.88 -6.38
N SER A 261 12.94 -5.74 -5.22
CA SER A 261 13.09 -6.69 -4.12
C SER A 261 12.49 -8.07 -4.43
N LEU A 262 13.07 -9.13 -3.86
CA LEU A 262 12.54 -10.50 -3.94
C LEU A 262 11.07 -10.57 -3.53
N THR A 263 10.26 -11.30 -4.29
CA THR A 263 8.80 -11.45 -4.06
C THR A 263 8.47 -11.93 -2.64
N LYS A 264 9.28 -12.83 -2.08
CA LYS A 264 9.09 -13.35 -0.70
C LYS A 264 9.30 -12.31 0.41
N HIS A 265 9.80 -11.11 0.10
CA HIS A 265 10.04 -10.06 1.08
C HIS A 265 9.06 -8.88 0.94
N ILE A 266 8.16 -8.90 -0.04
CA ILE A 266 7.32 -7.75 -0.39
C ILE A 266 5.88 -8.14 -0.62
N LEU A 267 4.99 -7.15 -0.55
CA LEU A 267 3.68 -7.26 -1.15
C LEU A 267 3.85 -7.08 -2.67
N LEU A 268 3.56 -8.11 -3.45
CA LEU A 268 3.67 -8.00 -4.91
C LEU A 268 2.63 -6.99 -5.45
N GLY A 269 3.11 -5.78 -5.76
CA GLY A 269 2.26 -4.69 -6.22
C GLY A 269 1.75 -4.88 -7.63
N ILE A 270 0.48 -4.52 -7.87
CA ILE A 270 -0.12 -4.52 -9.21
C ILE A 270 0.67 -3.60 -10.16
N THR A 271 1.09 -2.44 -9.68
CA THR A 271 1.95 -1.51 -10.43
C THR A 271 3.30 -2.14 -10.79
N LEU A 272 3.94 -2.87 -9.86
CA LEU A 272 5.19 -3.58 -10.13
C LEU A 272 4.97 -4.66 -11.20
N THR A 273 3.95 -5.49 -11.06
CA THR A 273 3.61 -6.52 -12.06
C THR A 273 3.36 -5.92 -13.44
N ALA A 274 2.65 -4.79 -13.52
CA ALA A 274 2.41 -4.09 -14.79
C ALA A 274 3.72 -3.56 -15.40
N VAL A 275 4.59 -2.94 -14.59
CA VAL A 275 5.91 -2.46 -15.05
C VAL A 275 6.76 -3.61 -15.57
N LYS A 276 6.82 -4.73 -14.85
CA LYS A 276 7.57 -5.92 -15.31
C LYS A 276 7.08 -6.40 -16.68
N ALA A 277 5.76 -6.54 -16.84
CA ALA A 277 5.15 -6.96 -18.11
C ALA A 277 5.43 -5.96 -19.25
N CYS A 278 5.51 -4.66 -18.95
CA CYS A 278 5.92 -3.64 -19.91
C CYS A 278 7.40 -3.78 -20.31
N CYS A 279 8.31 -3.99 -19.35
CA CYS A 279 9.74 -4.17 -19.64
C CYS A 279 10.01 -5.42 -20.47
N GLU A 280 9.35 -6.54 -20.18
CA GLU A 280 9.46 -7.79 -20.95
C GLU A 280 9.11 -7.63 -22.44
N ARG A 281 8.30 -6.62 -22.78
CA ARG A 281 7.86 -6.31 -24.15
C ARG A 281 8.64 -5.15 -24.78
N SER A 282 9.55 -4.52 -24.04
CA SER A 282 10.29 -3.36 -24.50
C SER A 282 11.62 -3.79 -25.11
N GLU A 283 11.97 -3.21 -26.26
CA GLU A 283 13.30 -3.36 -26.87
C GLU A 283 14.33 -2.40 -26.24
N ARG A 284 13.86 -1.42 -25.44
CA ARG A 284 14.68 -0.33 -24.88
C ARG A 284 15.03 -0.50 -23.41
N LEU A 285 14.39 -1.44 -22.72
CA LEU A 285 14.61 -1.71 -21.30
C LEU A 285 15.06 -3.14 -21.08
N LYS A 286 15.96 -3.32 -20.11
CA LYS A 286 16.27 -4.64 -19.58
C LYS A 286 15.09 -5.18 -18.76
N GLU A 287 15.04 -6.50 -18.62
CA GLU A 287 14.08 -7.17 -17.73
C GLU A 287 14.25 -6.66 -16.28
N VAL A 288 13.15 -6.61 -15.53
CA VAL A 288 13.18 -6.27 -14.11
C VAL A 288 13.56 -7.50 -13.29
N HIS A 289 14.77 -7.49 -12.71
CA HIS A 289 15.27 -8.60 -11.91
C HIS A 289 14.87 -8.48 -10.44
N HIS A 290 14.33 -9.57 -9.86
CA HIS A 290 14.14 -9.67 -8.43
C HIS A 290 15.49 -9.99 -7.75
N LYS A 291 15.93 -9.11 -6.84
CA LYS A 291 17.18 -9.23 -6.09
C LYS A 291 16.93 -9.01 -4.60
N ARG A 292 17.82 -9.53 -3.76
CA ARG A 292 17.79 -9.25 -2.32
C ARG A 292 18.39 -7.86 -2.11
N LEU A 293 17.56 -6.82 -2.16
CA LEU A 293 18.00 -5.44 -2.06
C LEU A 293 18.22 -5.04 -0.59
N THR A 294 19.38 -4.47 -0.33
CA THR A 294 19.84 -3.93 0.96
C THR A 294 19.95 -2.42 0.89
N ILE A 295 20.26 -1.79 2.02
CA ILE A 295 20.54 -0.35 2.04
C ILE A 295 21.68 0.02 1.09
N ALA A 296 22.71 -0.83 0.94
CA ALA A 296 23.81 -0.57 0.02
C ALA A 296 23.36 -0.45 -1.43
N ASP A 297 22.41 -1.29 -1.87
CA ASP A 297 21.90 -1.27 -3.25
C ASP A 297 21.11 0.01 -3.52
N VAL A 298 20.27 0.42 -2.56
CA VAL A 298 19.49 1.67 -2.67
C VAL A 298 20.41 2.89 -2.68
N LEU A 299 21.42 2.93 -1.82
CA LEU A 299 22.37 4.05 -1.73
C LEU A 299 23.26 4.18 -2.97
N LYS A 300 23.60 3.07 -3.63
CA LYS A 300 24.48 3.03 -4.81
C LYS A 300 23.71 3.11 -6.14
N ALA A 301 22.38 3.09 -6.10
CA ALA A 301 21.55 3.15 -7.30
C ALA A 301 21.77 4.46 -8.08
N LYS A 302 21.77 4.37 -9.41
CA LYS A 302 21.77 5.54 -10.31
C LYS A 302 20.45 6.29 -10.25
N SER A 303 19.33 5.55 -10.17
CA SER A 303 17.99 6.10 -10.02
C SER A 303 17.12 5.21 -9.13
N LEU A 304 16.14 5.83 -8.46
CA LEU A 304 15.16 5.17 -7.61
C LEU A 304 13.76 5.61 -8.07
N LEU A 305 12.82 4.66 -8.20
CA LEU A 305 11.43 4.92 -8.57
C LEU A 305 10.49 4.24 -7.59
N LEU A 306 9.46 4.96 -7.13
CA LEU A 306 8.38 4.41 -6.31
C LEU A 306 7.25 3.92 -7.19
N LEU A 307 6.66 2.79 -6.81
CA LEU A 307 5.57 2.14 -7.52
C LEU A 307 4.33 2.00 -6.64
N GLY A 308 3.19 2.53 -7.07
CA GLY A 308 1.94 2.39 -6.34
C GLY A 308 0.70 2.64 -7.20
N THR A 309 -0.47 2.28 -6.69
CA THR A 309 -1.74 2.43 -7.41
C THR A 309 -2.05 3.90 -7.77
N SER A 310 -1.82 4.83 -6.83
CA SER A 310 -2.00 6.26 -7.07
C SER A 310 -0.85 6.90 -7.85
N PRO A 311 0.43 6.77 -7.44
CA PRO A 311 1.53 7.44 -8.13
C PRO A 311 1.92 6.80 -9.47
N GLY A 312 1.47 5.56 -9.76
CA GLY A 312 2.02 4.82 -10.90
C GLY A 312 3.51 4.59 -10.71
N VAL A 313 4.32 5.01 -11.70
CA VAL A 313 5.78 5.02 -11.64
C VAL A 313 6.26 6.44 -11.33
N LEU A 314 6.76 6.67 -10.13
CA LEU A 314 7.16 8.01 -9.67
C LEU A 314 8.67 8.05 -9.41
N PRO A 315 9.45 8.82 -10.18
CA PRO A 315 10.87 9.01 -9.92
C PRO A 315 11.12 9.62 -8.55
N VAL A 316 12.23 9.27 -7.91
CA VAL A 316 12.71 9.87 -6.66
C VAL A 316 13.90 10.76 -6.97
N ARG A 317 13.88 12.01 -6.49
CA ARG A 317 15.01 12.95 -6.60
C ARG A 317 15.91 12.92 -5.37
N GLU A 318 15.34 12.57 -4.23
CA GLU A 318 16.01 12.68 -2.94
C GLU A 318 15.56 11.56 -2.01
N LEU A 319 16.53 10.86 -1.41
CA LEU A 319 16.32 9.96 -0.29
C LEU A 319 17.01 10.53 0.94
N GLN A 320 16.23 10.96 1.92
CA GLN A 320 16.73 11.38 3.22
C GLN A 320 17.16 10.14 4.02
N VAL A 321 18.45 10.09 4.36
CA VAL A 321 19.08 8.94 5.03
C VAL A 321 19.24 9.14 6.53
N TYR A 322 19.32 10.39 6.99
CA TYR A 322 19.22 10.79 8.40
C TYR A 322 18.85 12.27 8.53
N TRP A 323 18.34 12.67 9.70
CA TRP A 323 17.83 14.02 9.98
C TRP A 323 18.14 14.53 11.39
N ASP A 324 18.72 13.68 12.24
CA ASP A 324 19.18 13.99 13.59
C ASP A 324 20.38 13.09 13.96
N ALA A 325 20.99 13.33 15.12
CA ALA A 325 22.13 12.53 15.58
C ALA A 325 21.81 11.03 15.73
N SER A 326 20.59 10.68 16.15
CA SER A 326 20.19 9.28 16.37
C SER A 326 20.03 8.51 15.07
N SER A 327 19.30 9.08 14.11
CA SER A 327 19.11 8.50 12.77
C SER A 327 20.43 8.44 12.00
N ARG A 328 21.35 9.38 12.23
CA ARG A 328 22.70 9.34 11.67
C ARG A 328 23.47 8.12 12.17
N ALA A 329 23.41 7.82 13.47
CA ALA A 329 24.06 6.64 14.02
C ALA A 329 23.52 5.34 13.39
N SER A 330 22.19 5.21 13.25
CA SER A 330 21.56 4.06 12.57
C SER A 330 21.98 3.96 11.10
N PHE A 331 22.10 5.09 10.39
CA PHE A 331 22.58 5.11 9.02
C PHE A 331 24.04 4.68 8.89
N GLU A 332 24.93 5.22 9.71
CA GLU A 332 26.36 4.89 9.68
C GLU A 332 26.59 3.41 10.04
N GLU A 333 25.87 2.87 11.03
CA GLU A 333 25.90 1.45 11.37
C GLU A 333 25.44 0.55 10.21
N ALA A 334 24.30 0.88 9.61
CA ALA A 334 23.74 0.14 8.48
C ALA A 334 24.67 0.17 7.25
N ALA A 335 25.19 1.35 6.93
CA ALA A 335 26.11 1.53 5.81
C ALA A 335 27.42 0.75 6.02
N ALA A 336 28.00 0.83 7.21
CA ALA A 336 29.22 0.07 7.56
C ALA A 336 28.99 -1.44 7.48
N SER A 337 27.86 -1.93 8.01
CA SER A 337 27.50 -3.35 7.99
C SER A 337 27.31 -3.90 6.57
N CYS A 338 26.92 -3.04 5.63
CA CYS A 338 26.78 -3.40 4.22
C CYS A 338 28.01 -3.02 3.36
N GLY A 339 29.15 -2.66 3.98
CA GLY A 339 30.39 -2.36 3.27
C GLY A 339 30.30 -1.12 2.38
N VAL A 340 29.50 -0.13 2.79
CA VAL A 340 29.38 1.16 2.09
C VAL A 340 30.38 2.14 2.68
N ASP A 341 31.29 2.63 1.85
CA ASP A 341 32.12 3.78 2.19
C ASP A 341 31.30 5.06 2.08
N VAL A 342 30.74 5.46 3.23
CA VAL A 342 29.90 6.66 3.38
C VAL A 342 30.66 7.92 2.95
N GLY A 343 31.98 7.98 3.17
CA GLY A 343 32.82 9.14 2.82
C GLY A 343 32.90 9.41 1.32
N ASN A 344 32.85 8.36 0.51
CA ASN A 344 32.93 8.42 -0.95
C ASN A 344 31.59 8.10 -1.65
N LEU A 345 30.48 8.12 -0.92
CA LEU A 345 29.16 7.79 -1.47
C LEU A 345 28.69 8.88 -2.44
N LYS A 346 28.56 8.52 -3.72
CA LYS A 346 28.08 9.41 -4.79
C LYS A 346 26.69 9.94 -4.46
N GLY A 347 26.48 11.24 -4.68
CA GLY A 347 25.19 11.90 -4.48
C GLY A 347 24.83 12.18 -3.01
N LEU A 348 25.64 11.77 -2.04
CA LEU A 348 25.44 12.08 -0.63
C LEU A 348 25.72 13.56 -0.35
N GLN A 349 24.69 14.30 0.06
CA GLN A 349 24.78 15.65 0.59
C GLN A 349 24.55 15.61 2.09
N ARG A 350 25.30 16.40 2.84
CA ARG A 350 25.23 16.48 4.31
C ARG A 350 25.23 17.93 4.74
N GLY A 351 24.65 18.19 5.89
CA GLY A 351 24.70 19.51 6.52
C GLY A 351 24.09 19.47 7.90
N GLU A 352 23.84 20.66 8.43
CA GLU A 352 23.12 20.85 9.70
C GLU A 352 21.90 21.74 9.44
N GLN A 353 20.79 21.39 10.09
CA GLN A 353 19.56 22.17 10.06
C GLN A 353 19.00 22.24 11.48
N ASN A 354 18.78 23.45 11.98
CA ASN A 354 18.32 23.69 13.36
C ASN A 354 19.17 23.02 14.45
N GLY A 355 20.49 22.89 14.22
CA GLY A 355 21.42 22.24 15.15
C GLY A 355 21.47 20.72 15.07
N GLU A 356 20.69 20.10 14.18
CA GLU A 356 20.69 18.66 13.95
C GLU A 356 21.37 18.31 12.62
N PRO A 357 22.18 17.23 12.54
CA PRO A 357 22.79 16.79 11.30
C PRO A 357 21.76 16.15 10.38
N PHE A 358 21.85 16.43 9.08
CA PHE A 358 21.05 15.74 8.07
C PHE A 358 21.93 15.18 6.95
N GLY A 359 21.42 14.14 6.30
CA GLY A 359 22.06 13.51 5.16
C GLY A 359 21.03 13.04 4.17
N LYS A 360 21.33 13.20 2.88
CA LYS A 360 20.45 12.79 1.79
C LYS A 360 21.24 12.31 0.57
N ILE A 361 20.71 11.30 -0.11
CA ILE A 361 21.18 10.91 -1.45
C ILE A 361 20.35 11.65 -2.49
N VAL A 362 21.02 12.31 -3.42
CA VAL A 362 20.39 12.96 -4.57
C VAL A 362 20.50 12.05 -5.78
N TYR A 363 19.36 11.74 -6.38
CA TYR A 363 19.25 10.97 -7.62
C TYR A 363 18.92 11.88 -8.78
N ALA A 364 19.28 11.45 -10.00
CA ALA A 364 18.71 12.04 -11.20
C ALA A 364 17.27 11.49 -11.37
N PRO A 365 16.23 12.35 -11.37
CA PRO A 365 14.85 11.91 -11.57
C PRO A 365 14.57 11.52 -13.03
N HIS A 366 15.55 11.74 -13.93
CA HIS A 366 15.44 11.47 -15.36
C HIS A 366 16.65 10.69 -15.87
N GLY A 367 16.38 9.92 -16.90
CA GLY A 367 17.32 9.11 -17.67
C GLY A 367 16.54 8.31 -18.70
N GLU A 368 17.22 7.69 -19.67
CA GLU A 368 16.54 6.91 -20.70
C GLU A 368 15.64 5.82 -20.09
N ALA A 369 16.20 5.02 -19.16
CA ALA A 369 15.45 3.96 -18.51
C ALA A 369 14.26 4.48 -17.68
N VAL A 370 14.46 5.54 -16.91
CA VAL A 370 13.42 6.15 -16.06
C VAL A 370 12.27 6.68 -16.91
N ASN A 371 12.58 7.45 -17.95
CA ASN A 371 11.58 8.07 -18.81
C ASN A 371 10.78 7.00 -19.57
N GLU A 372 11.44 5.93 -20.01
CA GLU A 372 10.78 4.83 -20.70
C GLU A 372 9.88 4.01 -19.76
N LEU A 373 10.30 3.76 -18.51
CA LEU A 373 9.47 3.09 -17.49
C LEU A 373 8.17 3.88 -17.21
N VAL A 374 8.29 5.20 -17.02
CA VAL A 374 7.13 6.08 -16.79
C VAL A 374 6.19 6.06 -18.00
N ARG A 375 6.75 6.19 -19.21
CA ARG A 375 5.98 6.18 -20.46
C ARG A 375 5.21 4.88 -20.65
N LEU A 376 5.89 3.73 -20.55
CA LEU A 376 5.29 2.42 -20.78
C LEU A 376 4.17 2.11 -19.80
N TYR A 377 4.38 2.40 -18.50
CA TYR A 377 3.33 2.20 -17.51
C TYR A 377 2.12 3.11 -17.77
N THR A 378 2.34 4.38 -18.09
CA THR A 378 1.26 5.34 -18.34
C THR A 378 0.40 4.88 -19.51
N THR A 379 1.01 4.43 -20.62
CA THR A 379 0.27 3.85 -21.74
C THR A 379 -0.52 2.61 -21.31
N ARG A 380 0.11 1.68 -20.59
CA ARG A 380 -0.53 0.43 -20.15
C ARG A 380 -1.70 0.66 -19.20
N ALA A 381 -1.59 1.63 -18.29
CA ALA A 381 -2.65 1.95 -17.34
C ALA A 381 -3.91 2.46 -18.04
N LEU A 382 -3.75 3.26 -19.10
CA LEU A 382 -4.87 3.77 -19.89
C LEU A 382 -5.57 2.68 -20.72
N GLU A 383 -4.90 1.55 -20.98
CA GLU A 383 -5.47 0.38 -21.68
C GLU A 383 -6.09 -0.66 -20.74
N SER A 384 -5.98 -0.46 -19.41
CA SER A 384 -6.20 -1.51 -18.40
C SER A 384 -7.64 -1.72 -17.92
#